data_AF-A0A9P6XIG8-F1
#
_entry.id   AF-A0A9P6XIG8-F1
#
_cell.length_a   1.000
_cell.length_b   1.000
_cell.length_c   1.000
_cell.angle_alpha   90.00
_cell.angle_beta   90.00
_cell.angle_gamma   90.00
#
_symmetry.space_group_name_H-M   'P 1'
#
loop_
_entity.id
_entity.type
_entity.pdbx_description
1 polymer ?
#
loop_
_entity_poly.entity_id
_entity_poly.type
_entity_poly.pdbx_seq_one_letter_code
_entity_poly.pdbx_strand_id
1 'polypeptide(L)'
;MDFLKSAIQEEISKKRKVLESIEKKGEGENKKQKYKKARLEAEEAKRKDLERQQAKANEKENQEKSEEETETFNIPMEECIRRLRAMGQPIRLFAETDKQCKLRLRALELMDEQQSEEAHMRLDDLKQKRGVTIEDKKKTKKQGPAVVPIQIELISSDIDRLYSQIYAYFAYTLEEWEEYMAARPEEEKRSVPGKRAAVLQKQAAEYIKPLMRQLKKGTLEPDVLARVAEIAQRMQKRLYRDAQDSYLQLSIGNAPWPIGVTMVGIHERSAREKISSSQVAHVLNDETSRKWIQSVKRLMTFAQTKYPPYTLSQIS
;
A
#
# COMPACT_ATOMS: atom_id res chain seq x y z
N MET A 1 -32.08 -86.38 -7.01
CA MET A 1 -30.76 -86.05 -6.41
C MET A 1 -30.08 -84.87 -7.14
N ASP A 2 -30.32 -84.65 -8.44
CA ASP A 2 -29.58 -83.64 -9.22
C ASP A 2 -30.07 -82.19 -9.09
N PHE A 3 -31.35 -81.98 -8.79
CA PHE A 3 -31.91 -80.62 -8.61
C PHE A 3 -31.33 -79.89 -7.39
N LEU A 4 -31.13 -80.60 -6.28
CA LEU A 4 -30.53 -80.03 -5.06
C LEU A 4 -29.04 -79.70 -5.26
N LYS A 5 -28.29 -80.50 -6.02
CA LYS A 5 -26.90 -80.20 -6.36
C LYS A 5 -26.79 -78.96 -7.25
N SER A 6 -27.68 -78.82 -8.23
CA SER A 6 -27.72 -77.64 -9.11
C SER A 6 -28.07 -76.35 -8.35
N ALA A 7 -29.07 -76.39 -7.46
CA ALA A 7 -29.45 -75.25 -6.62
C ALA A 7 -28.30 -74.81 -5.68
N ILE A 8 -27.63 -75.77 -5.03
CA ILE A 8 -26.48 -75.49 -4.17
C ILE A 8 -25.31 -74.89 -4.97
N GLN A 9 -25.06 -75.39 -6.18
CA GLN A 9 -23.98 -74.89 -7.04
C GLN A 9 -24.26 -73.47 -7.55
N GLU A 10 -25.52 -73.17 -7.85
CA GLU A 10 -25.96 -71.83 -8.24
C GLU A 10 -25.82 -70.84 -7.07
N GLU A 11 -26.19 -71.25 -5.86
CA GLU A 11 -26.07 -70.44 -4.63
C GLU A 11 -24.60 -70.16 -4.27
N ILE A 12 -23.71 -71.15 -4.40
CA ILE A 12 -22.26 -70.98 -4.23
C ILE A 12 -21.70 -70.02 -5.27
N SER A 13 -22.14 -70.10 -6.52
CA SER A 13 -21.70 -69.20 -7.59
C SER A 13 -22.13 -67.75 -7.34
N LYS A 14 -23.35 -67.53 -6.83
CA LYS A 14 -23.86 -66.21 -6.44
C LYS A 14 -23.06 -65.63 -5.27
N LYS A 15 -22.79 -66.43 -4.24
CA LYS A 15 -21.96 -66.00 -3.09
C LYS A 15 -20.51 -65.66 -3.50
N ARG A 16 -19.91 -66.43 -4.41
CA ARG A 16 -18.56 -66.12 -4.95
C ARG A 16 -18.52 -64.80 -5.73
N LYS A 17 -19.51 -64.53 -6.59
CA LYS A 17 -19.59 -63.26 -7.36
C LYS A 17 -19.77 -62.04 -6.45
N VAL A 18 -20.51 -62.18 -5.35
CA VAL A 18 -20.69 -61.10 -4.36
C VAL A 18 -19.39 -60.83 -3.61
N LEU A 19 -18.68 -61.87 -3.17
CA LEU A 19 -17.37 -61.73 -2.51
C LEU A 19 -16.34 -61.03 -3.40
N GLU A 20 -16.22 -61.44 -4.67
CA GLU A 20 -15.30 -60.83 -5.63
C GLU A 20 -15.64 -59.35 -5.92
N SER A 21 -16.93 -59.00 -5.88
CA SER A 21 -17.40 -57.62 -6.06
C SER A 21 -17.09 -56.74 -4.84
N ILE A 22 -17.10 -57.31 -3.63
CA ILE A 22 -16.74 -56.62 -2.39
C ILE A 22 -15.23 -56.39 -2.33
N GLU A 23 -14.42 -57.39 -2.69
CA GLU A 23 -12.94 -57.27 -2.74
C GLU A 23 -12.50 -56.19 -3.75
N LYS A 24 -13.05 -56.20 -4.97
CA LYS A 24 -12.74 -55.18 -5.99
C LYS A 24 -13.12 -53.76 -5.56
N LYS A 25 -14.22 -53.60 -4.81
CA LYS A 25 -14.63 -52.30 -4.23
C LYS A 25 -13.66 -51.84 -3.13
N GLY A 26 -13.28 -52.74 -2.21
CA GLY A 26 -12.32 -52.44 -1.14
C GLY A 26 -10.94 -52.05 -1.66
N GLU A 27 -10.44 -52.71 -2.72
CA GLU A 27 -9.19 -52.33 -3.37
C GLU A 27 -9.24 -50.96 -4.04
N GLY A 28 -10.39 -50.62 -4.66
CA GLY A 28 -10.61 -49.30 -5.28
C GLY A 28 -10.64 -48.17 -4.25
N GLU A 29 -11.28 -48.39 -3.09
CA GLU A 29 -11.33 -47.43 -1.99
C GLU A 29 -9.97 -47.22 -1.33
N ASN A 30 -9.21 -48.30 -1.10
CA ASN A 30 -7.84 -48.22 -0.57
C ASN A 30 -6.89 -47.48 -1.52
N LYS A 31 -6.97 -47.72 -2.83
CA LYS A 31 -6.20 -46.96 -3.83
C LYS A 31 -6.58 -45.47 -3.77
N LYS A 32 -7.87 -45.14 -3.73
CA LYS A 32 -8.36 -43.74 -3.68
C LYS A 32 -7.92 -43.01 -2.40
N GLN A 33 -7.91 -43.67 -1.26
CA GLN A 33 -7.40 -43.10 0.00
C GLN A 33 -5.88 -42.86 -0.06
N LYS A 34 -5.11 -43.79 -0.63
CA LYS A 34 -3.66 -43.64 -0.81
C LYS A 34 -3.32 -42.44 -1.71
N TYR A 35 -4.02 -42.26 -2.82
CA TYR A 35 -3.85 -41.08 -3.69
C TYR A 35 -4.23 -39.77 -3.00
N LYS A 36 -5.30 -39.75 -2.20
CA LYS A 36 -5.72 -38.56 -1.45
C LYS A 36 -4.69 -38.16 -0.39
N LYS A 37 -4.12 -39.15 0.32
CA LYS A 37 -3.07 -38.92 1.32
C LYS A 37 -1.77 -38.41 0.69
N ALA A 38 -1.32 -39.02 -0.41
CA ALA A 38 -0.14 -38.57 -1.13
C ALA A 38 -0.28 -37.14 -1.69
N ARG A 39 -1.50 -36.75 -2.12
CA ARG A 39 -1.78 -35.39 -2.58
C ARG A 39 -1.71 -34.36 -1.44
N LEU A 40 -2.24 -34.69 -0.27
CA LEU A 40 -2.18 -33.82 0.92
C LEU A 40 -0.74 -33.65 1.43
N GLU A 41 0.04 -34.73 1.46
CA GLU A 41 1.46 -34.68 1.86
C GLU A 41 2.29 -33.83 0.87
N ALA A 42 2.02 -33.93 -0.44
CA ALA A 42 2.68 -33.09 -1.44
C ALA A 42 2.29 -31.61 -1.33
N GLU A 43 1.05 -31.29 -0.94
CA GLU A 43 0.58 -29.93 -0.73
C GLU A 43 1.19 -29.31 0.54
N GLU A 44 1.32 -30.10 1.61
CA GLU A 44 1.96 -29.67 2.86
C GLU A 44 3.47 -29.44 2.67
N ALA A 45 4.15 -30.30 1.90
CA ALA A 45 5.57 -30.12 1.56
C ALA A 45 5.80 -28.81 0.79
N LYS A 46 4.95 -28.50 -0.20
CA LYS A 46 5.03 -27.23 -0.94
C LYS A 46 4.80 -26.02 -0.04
N ARG A 47 3.89 -26.11 0.92
CA ARG A 47 3.62 -25.03 1.88
C ARG A 47 4.83 -24.76 2.78
N LYS A 48 5.48 -25.81 3.29
CA LYS A 48 6.71 -25.70 4.09
C LYS A 48 7.87 -25.11 3.29
N ASP A 49 8.01 -25.47 2.01
CA ASP A 49 9.04 -24.89 1.15
C ASP A 49 8.81 -23.40 0.88
N LEU A 50 7.57 -22.97 0.65
CA LEU A 50 7.21 -21.55 0.52
C LEU A 50 7.51 -20.76 1.79
N GLU A 51 7.14 -21.30 2.95
CA GLU A 51 7.38 -20.68 4.25
C GLU A 51 8.89 -20.54 4.53
N ARG A 52 9.69 -21.55 4.15
CA ARG A 52 11.16 -21.50 4.25
C ARG A 52 11.79 -20.49 3.28
N GLN A 53 11.21 -20.32 2.08
CA GLN A 53 11.65 -19.29 1.13
C GLN A 53 11.33 -17.88 1.63
N GLN A 54 10.14 -17.68 2.23
CA GLN A 54 9.77 -16.41 2.84
C GLN A 54 10.63 -16.06 4.07
N ALA A 55 10.93 -17.04 4.93
CA ALA A 55 11.84 -16.84 6.06
C ALA A 55 13.24 -16.42 5.60
N LYS A 56 13.79 -17.07 4.56
CA LYS A 56 15.08 -16.70 3.97
C LYS A 56 15.07 -15.33 3.29
N ALA A 57 13.96 -14.93 2.68
CA ALA A 57 13.81 -13.60 2.10
C ALA A 57 13.81 -12.52 3.19
N ASN A 58 13.08 -12.74 4.29
CA ASN A 58 13.06 -11.82 5.43
C ASN A 58 14.42 -11.74 6.14
N GLU A 59 15.16 -12.84 6.26
CA GLU A 59 16.53 -12.84 6.81
C GLU A 59 17.50 -12.04 5.93
N LYS A 60 17.41 -12.19 4.60
CA LYS A 60 18.19 -11.39 3.66
C LYS A 60 17.83 -9.90 3.69
N GLU A 61 16.54 -9.58 3.76
CA GLU A 61 16.07 -8.18 3.82
C GLU A 61 16.50 -7.50 5.14
N ASN A 62 16.58 -8.25 6.25
CA ASN A 62 17.13 -7.75 7.52
C ASN A 62 18.66 -7.61 7.50
N GLN A 63 19.38 -8.52 6.82
CA GLN A 63 20.83 -8.42 6.64
C GLN A 63 21.20 -7.23 5.74
N GLU A 64 20.53 -7.07 4.60
CA GLU A 64 20.75 -5.93 3.67
C GLU A 64 20.45 -4.59 4.35
N LYS A 65 19.39 -4.49 5.17
CA LYS A 65 19.13 -3.29 5.99
C LYS A 65 20.22 -2.99 7.01
N SER A 66 20.77 -4.02 7.65
CA SER A 66 21.84 -3.86 8.65
C SER A 66 23.18 -3.50 8.00
N GLU A 67 23.43 -3.98 6.78
CA GLU A 67 24.64 -3.71 6.01
C GLU A 67 24.59 -2.30 5.37
N GLU A 68 23.46 -1.86 4.81
CA GLU A 68 23.25 -0.48 4.29
C GLU A 68 23.40 0.61 5.39
N GLU A 69 22.99 0.32 6.62
CA GLU A 69 23.21 1.23 7.76
C GLU A 69 24.69 1.32 8.18
N THR A 70 25.50 0.29 7.90
CA THR A 70 26.92 0.24 8.26
C THR A 70 27.87 0.71 7.15
N GLU A 71 27.54 0.55 5.87
CA GLU A 71 28.40 0.99 4.77
C GLU A 71 28.36 2.51 4.51
N THR A 72 27.31 3.20 4.97
CA THR A 72 27.15 4.64 4.71
C THR A 72 28.05 5.56 5.56
N PHE A 73 28.78 5.04 6.56
CA PHE A 73 29.50 5.91 7.51
C PHE A 73 30.93 5.44 7.84
N ASN A 74 31.80 5.43 6.84
CA ASN A 74 33.25 5.35 7.10
C ASN A 74 33.85 6.75 7.35
N ILE A 75 33.37 7.46 8.39
CA ILE A 75 33.99 8.72 8.84
C ILE A 75 35.31 8.37 9.55
N PRO A 76 36.45 8.99 9.18
CA PRO A 76 37.73 8.76 9.85
C PRO A 76 37.67 9.22 11.32
N MET A 77 38.46 8.57 12.18
CA MET A 77 38.38 8.79 13.63
C MET A 77 38.74 10.23 14.01
N GLU A 78 39.69 10.83 13.30
CA GLU A 78 40.12 12.22 13.47
C GLU A 78 38.97 13.20 13.26
N GLU A 79 38.11 12.91 12.28
CA GLU A 79 36.95 13.73 11.97
C GLU A 79 35.85 13.57 13.02
N CYS A 80 35.68 12.35 13.56
CA CYS A 80 34.78 12.10 14.68
C CYS A 80 35.19 12.92 15.92
N ILE A 81 36.48 12.91 16.26
CA ILE A 81 37.05 13.67 17.37
C ILE A 81 36.86 15.18 17.16
N ARG A 82 37.12 15.67 15.93
CA ARG A 82 36.98 17.09 15.59
C ARG A 82 35.54 17.57 15.79
N ARG A 83 34.55 16.81 15.31
CA ARG A 83 33.13 17.17 15.42
C ARG A 83 32.62 17.07 16.85
N LEU A 84 33.01 16.03 17.60
CA LEU A 84 32.67 15.93 19.02
C LEU A 84 33.23 17.10 19.84
N ARG A 85 34.46 17.56 19.55
CA ARG A 85 35.03 18.76 20.17
C ARG A 85 34.28 20.03 19.78
N ALA A 86 33.89 20.17 18.52
CA ALA A 86 33.11 21.31 18.05
C ALA A 86 31.73 21.39 18.74
N MET A 87 31.12 20.24 19.04
CA MET A 87 29.87 20.13 19.79
C MET A 87 30.06 20.18 21.32
N GLY A 88 31.29 20.37 21.82
CA GLY A 88 31.60 20.43 23.25
C GLY A 88 31.41 19.12 24.01
N GLN A 89 31.37 17.99 23.31
CA GLN A 89 31.13 16.67 23.88
C GLN A 89 32.44 15.93 24.20
N PRO A 90 32.48 15.07 25.24
CA PRO A 90 33.64 14.24 25.53
C PRO A 90 34.03 13.39 24.31
N ILE A 91 35.33 13.36 24.01
CA ILE A 91 35.88 12.66 22.83
C ILE A 91 35.65 11.15 22.91
N ARG A 92 35.73 10.58 24.11
CA ARG A 92 35.51 9.16 24.36
C ARG A 92 34.97 8.96 25.78
N LEU A 93 33.92 8.15 25.90
CA LEU A 93 33.37 7.72 27.18
C LEU A 93 34.05 6.43 27.66
N PHE A 94 33.91 6.13 28.95
CA PHE A 94 34.51 4.92 29.54
C PHE A 94 33.91 3.65 28.90
N ALA A 95 34.78 2.71 28.53
CA ALA A 95 34.45 1.46 27.83
C ALA A 95 33.80 1.64 26.44
N GLU A 96 33.87 2.83 25.82
CA GLU A 96 33.37 3.07 24.46
C GLU A 96 34.38 2.60 23.40
N THR A 97 33.92 1.78 22.46
CA THR A 97 34.67 1.39 21.25
C THR A 97 34.57 2.45 20.16
N ASP A 98 35.52 2.47 19.22
CA ASP A 98 35.55 3.47 18.14
C ASP A 98 34.26 3.48 17.29
N LYS A 99 33.62 2.30 17.13
CA LYS A 99 32.32 2.18 16.46
C LYS A 99 31.20 2.86 17.26
N GLN A 100 31.18 2.66 18.58
CA GLN A 100 30.18 3.28 19.46
C GLN A 100 30.35 4.81 19.54
N CYS A 101 31.60 5.30 19.51
CA CYS A 101 31.88 6.73 19.44
C CYS A 101 31.31 7.39 18.17
N LYS A 102 31.46 6.75 17.00
CA LYS A 102 30.88 7.24 15.74
C LYS A 102 29.34 7.21 15.74
N LEU A 103 28.75 6.16 16.31
CA LEU A 103 27.30 6.07 16.48
C LEU A 103 26.76 7.18 17.40
N ARG A 104 27.49 7.50 18.47
CA ARG A 104 27.15 8.60 19.37
C ARG A 104 27.24 9.95 18.69
N LEU A 105 28.29 10.21 17.91
CA LEU A 105 28.40 11.44 17.12
C LEU A 105 27.20 11.60 16.19
N ARG A 106 26.81 10.54 15.46
CA ARG A 106 25.63 10.57 14.57
C ARG A 106 24.33 10.84 15.33
N ALA A 107 24.17 10.22 16.51
CA ALA A 107 23.01 10.47 17.36
C ALA A 107 22.94 11.94 17.81
N LEU A 108 24.08 12.56 18.10
CA LEU A 108 24.17 13.97 18.46
C LEU A 108 23.92 14.90 17.26
N GLU A 109 24.45 14.59 16.08
CA GLU A 109 24.19 15.32 14.83
C GLU A 109 22.69 15.30 14.48
N LEU A 110 22.02 14.14 14.62
CA LEU A 110 20.58 14.01 14.37
C LEU A 110 19.74 14.80 15.39
N MET A 111 20.17 14.87 16.65
CA MET A 111 19.50 15.66 17.68
C MET A 111 19.68 17.17 17.44
N ASP A 112 20.86 17.60 16.98
CA ASP A 112 21.14 19.00 16.66
C ASP A 112 20.40 19.46 15.38
N GLU A 113 20.30 18.61 14.36
CA GLU A 113 19.44 18.84 13.18
C GLU A 113 17.98 19.01 13.59
N GLN A 114 17.48 18.16 14.49
CA GLN A 114 16.11 18.28 15.02
C GLN A 114 15.90 19.58 15.82
N GLN A 115 16.88 19.99 16.63
CA GLN A 115 16.83 21.25 17.38
C GLN A 115 16.95 22.47 16.47
N SER A 116 17.75 22.38 15.41
CA SER A 116 17.90 23.40 14.38
C SER A 116 16.63 23.57 13.56
N GLU A 117 15.97 22.47 13.18
CA GLU A 117 14.64 22.49 12.53
C GLU A 117 13.56 23.07 13.45
N GLU A 118 13.56 22.71 14.75
CA GLU A 118 12.66 23.31 15.74
C GLU A 118 12.94 24.82 15.96
N ALA A 119 14.20 25.23 15.94
CA ALA A 119 14.61 26.62 16.03
C ALA A 119 14.25 27.41 14.76
N HIS A 120 14.40 26.81 13.58
CA HIS A 120 13.97 27.38 12.30
C HIS A 120 12.45 27.56 12.25
N MET A 121 11.67 26.58 12.71
CA MET A 121 10.22 26.71 12.85
C MET A 121 9.83 27.82 13.85
N ARG A 122 10.55 27.96 14.97
CA ARG A 122 10.33 29.06 15.92
C ARG A 122 10.70 30.43 15.35
N LEU A 123 11.74 30.51 14.52
CA LEU A 123 12.15 31.76 13.88
C LEU A 123 11.15 32.21 12.81
N ASP A 124 10.56 31.27 12.05
CA ASP A 124 9.50 31.55 11.09
C ASP A 124 8.20 32.00 11.79
N ASP A 125 7.85 31.38 12.92
CA ASP A 125 6.74 31.83 13.79
C ASP A 125 6.95 33.25 14.35
N LEU A 126 8.18 33.61 14.70
CA LEU A 126 8.54 34.95 15.19
C LEU A 126 8.56 36.00 14.06
N LYS A 127 8.97 35.62 12.85
CA LYS A 127 8.90 36.50 11.65
C LYS A 127 7.47 36.76 11.22
N GLN A 128 6.59 35.75 11.28
CA GLN A 128 5.15 35.93 11.05
C GLN A 128 4.49 36.86 12.08
N LYS A 129 4.93 36.81 13.35
CA LYS A 129 4.38 37.67 14.42
C LYS A 129 4.88 39.11 14.40
N ARG A 130 6.04 39.43 13.79
CA ARG A 130 6.56 40.81 13.69
C ARG A 130 6.19 41.53 12.39
N GLY A 131 5.55 40.86 11.43
CA GLY A 131 5.30 41.37 10.09
C GLY A 131 3.84 41.62 9.70
N VAL A 132 2.90 41.80 10.65
CA VAL A 132 1.52 42.19 10.32
C VAL A 132 1.01 43.23 11.30
N THR A 133 1.20 44.50 10.94
CA THR A 133 0.38 45.60 11.43
C THR A 133 -1.07 45.30 11.08
N ILE A 134 -1.94 45.37 12.08
CA ILE A 134 -3.37 45.17 11.99
C ILE A 134 -3.95 46.26 11.08
N GLU A 135 -4.21 45.91 9.82
CA GLU A 135 -5.32 46.50 9.08
C GLU A 135 -6.42 45.44 9.00
N ASP A 136 -7.56 45.76 9.61
CA ASP A 136 -8.82 45.05 9.59
C ASP A 136 -9.32 44.80 8.15
N LYS A 137 -8.72 43.83 7.46
CA LYS A 137 -9.44 43.05 6.47
C LYS A 137 -10.03 41.87 7.20
N LYS A 138 -11.24 42.10 7.73
CA LYS A 138 -12.24 41.09 8.04
C LYS A 138 -12.22 40.06 6.91
N LYS A 139 -11.43 38.99 7.06
CA LYS A 139 -11.52 37.79 6.23
C LYS A 139 -12.91 37.28 6.51
N THR A 140 -13.86 37.71 5.68
CA THR A 140 -15.10 37.00 5.47
C THR A 140 -14.72 35.53 5.46
N LYS A 141 -15.36 34.76 6.35
CA LYS A 141 -15.43 33.31 6.23
C LYS A 141 -15.78 33.05 4.77
N LYS A 142 -14.76 32.80 3.93
CA LYS A 142 -14.99 32.22 2.63
C LYS A 142 -15.53 30.86 3.01
N GLN A 143 -16.85 30.75 2.96
CA GLN A 143 -17.51 29.47 2.81
C GLN A 143 -16.64 28.70 1.83
N GLY A 144 -16.06 27.58 2.29
CA GLY A 144 -15.09 26.81 1.52
C GLY A 144 -15.64 26.66 0.11
N PRO A 145 -14.78 26.67 -0.94
CA PRO A 145 -15.28 26.49 -2.29
C PRO A 145 -16.16 25.25 -2.23
N ALA A 146 -17.47 25.43 -2.43
CA ALA A 146 -18.42 24.33 -2.44
C ALA A 146 -17.81 23.36 -3.42
N VAL A 147 -17.24 22.25 -2.90
CA VAL A 147 -16.43 21.36 -3.71
C VAL A 147 -17.35 20.94 -4.83
N VAL A 148 -17.11 21.49 -6.02
CA VAL A 148 -18.02 21.30 -7.14
C VAL A 148 -18.09 19.80 -7.35
N PRO A 149 -19.30 19.19 -7.33
CA PRO A 149 -19.42 17.76 -7.51
C PRO A 149 -18.69 17.35 -8.77
N ILE A 150 -17.74 16.42 -8.65
CA ILE A 150 -16.95 15.98 -9.79
C ILE A 150 -17.90 15.25 -10.74
N GLN A 151 -18.07 15.79 -11.93
CA GLN A 151 -18.92 15.20 -12.96
C GLN A 151 -18.04 14.38 -13.90
N ILE A 152 -18.06 13.06 -13.74
CA ILE A 152 -17.33 12.13 -14.63
C ILE A 152 -17.79 12.29 -16.08
N GLU A 153 -19.05 12.68 -16.30
CA GLU A 153 -19.65 12.94 -17.61
C GLU A 153 -18.94 14.08 -18.38
N LEU A 154 -18.18 14.96 -17.69
CA LEU A 154 -17.39 16.00 -18.34
C LEU A 154 -16.14 15.49 -19.06
N ILE A 155 -15.75 14.21 -18.89
CA ILE A 155 -14.62 13.60 -19.61
C ILE A 155 -14.75 13.76 -21.14
N SER A 156 -15.98 13.79 -21.67
CA SER A 156 -16.23 13.94 -23.11
C SER A 156 -16.60 15.36 -23.55
N SER A 157 -16.89 16.28 -22.62
CA SER A 157 -17.39 17.62 -22.95
C SER A 157 -16.42 18.75 -22.59
N ASP A 158 -15.81 18.69 -21.41
CA ASP A 158 -14.93 19.75 -20.89
C ASP A 158 -13.89 19.17 -19.93
N ILE A 159 -12.82 18.65 -20.53
CA ILE A 159 -11.72 17.98 -19.83
C ILE A 159 -10.96 18.98 -18.93
N ASP A 160 -10.82 20.24 -19.34
CA ASP A 160 -10.10 21.28 -18.59
C ASP A 160 -10.82 21.64 -17.28
N ARG A 161 -12.15 21.70 -17.33
CA ARG A 161 -12.97 21.88 -16.14
C ARG A 161 -12.89 20.67 -15.21
N LEU A 162 -12.84 19.46 -15.74
CA LEU A 162 -12.62 18.25 -14.93
C LEU A 162 -11.26 18.29 -14.21
N TYR A 163 -10.18 18.65 -14.91
CA TYR A 163 -8.86 18.85 -14.32
C TYR A 163 -8.90 19.84 -13.15
N SER A 164 -9.59 20.96 -13.35
CA SER A 164 -9.74 22.01 -12.33
C SER A 164 -10.54 21.54 -11.11
N GLN A 165 -11.62 20.77 -11.32
CA GLN A 165 -12.43 20.20 -10.24
C GLN A 165 -11.63 19.20 -9.39
N ILE A 166 -10.90 18.30 -10.04
CA ILE A 166 -10.06 17.30 -9.37
C ILE A 166 -8.95 17.99 -8.57
N TYR A 167 -8.27 18.97 -9.18
CA TYR A 167 -7.24 19.77 -8.51
C TYR A 167 -7.81 20.47 -7.26
N ALA A 168 -8.94 21.16 -7.40
CA ALA A 168 -9.57 21.87 -6.28
C ALA A 168 -9.94 20.91 -5.14
N TYR A 169 -10.45 19.72 -5.47
CA TYR A 169 -10.82 18.73 -4.46
C TYR A 169 -9.61 18.19 -3.68
N PHE A 170 -8.54 17.79 -4.36
CA PHE A 170 -7.35 17.30 -3.67
C PHE A 170 -6.64 18.40 -2.89
N ALA A 171 -6.58 19.63 -3.41
CA ALA A 171 -6.06 20.79 -2.69
C ALA A 171 -6.85 21.03 -1.39
N TYR A 172 -8.18 21.04 -1.48
CA TYR A 172 -9.06 21.21 -0.33
C TYR A 172 -8.89 20.08 0.70
N THR A 173 -8.81 18.83 0.26
CA THR A 173 -8.64 17.67 1.14
C THR A 173 -7.28 17.71 1.86
N LEU A 174 -6.22 18.21 1.21
CA LEU A 174 -4.90 18.39 1.82
C LEU A 174 -4.91 19.49 2.89
N GLU A 175 -5.49 20.65 2.57
CA GLU A 175 -5.63 21.78 3.51
C GLU A 175 -6.46 21.35 4.73
N GLU A 176 -7.56 20.65 4.49
CA GLU A 176 -8.40 20.11 5.56
C GLU A 176 -7.68 19.08 6.43
N TRP A 177 -6.79 18.26 5.84
CA TRP A 177 -5.96 17.34 6.60
C TRP A 177 -4.93 18.07 7.46
N GLU A 178 -4.30 19.11 6.92
CA GLU A 178 -3.36 19.95 7.67
C GLU A 178 -4.04 20.63 8.86
N GLU A 179 -5.22 21.22 8.65
CA GLU A 179 -6.03 21.82 9.72
C GLU A 179 -6.43 20.78 10.78
N TYR A 180 -6.86 19.59 10.37
CA TYR A 180 -7.19 18.50 11.30
C TYR A 180 -6.00 18.08 12.14
N MET A 181 -4.81 18.01 11.54
CA MET A 181 -3.58 17.66 12.23
C MET A 181 -3.15 18.76 13.21
N ALA A 182 -3.35 20.03 12.83
CA ALA A 182 -3.07 21.20 13.66
C ALA A 182 -4.07 21.38 14.81
N ALA A 183 -5.31 20.93 14.66
CA ALA A 183 -6.35 21.03 15.71
C ALA A 183 -6.18 20.02 16.86
N ARG A 184 -5.38 18.96 16.69
CA ARG A 184 -5.18 17.92 17.72
C ARG A 184 -4.51 18.45 19.00
N PRO A 185 -4.85 17.90 20.17
CA PRO A 185 -4.26 18.30 21.44
C PRO A 185 -2.74 18.02 21.46
N GLU A 186 -1.99 18.83 22.20
CA GLU A 186 -0.53 18.79 22.20
C GLU A 186 0.04 17.47 22.76
N GLU A 187 -0.70 16.82 23.66
CA GLU A 187 -0.40 15.49 24.20
C GLU A 187 -0.40 14.41 23.10
N GLU A 188 -1.42 14.41 22.25
CA GLU A 188 -1.48 13.48 21.11
C GLU A 188 -0.40 13.80 20.08
N LYS A 189 -0.10 15.08 19.84
CA LYS A 189 0.96 15.48 18.89
C LYS A 189 2.35 15.01 19.35
N ARG A 190 2.63 15.06 20.65
CA ARG A 190 3.91 14.61 21.21
C ARG A 190 4.04 13.09 21.29
N SER A 191 2.92 12.37 21.28
CA SER A 191 2.91 10.91 21.26
C SER A 191 3.66 10.35 20.03
N VAL A 192 4.26 9.16 20.17
CA VAL A 192 4.89 8.43 19.06
C VAL A 192 3.94 8.26 17.86
N PRO A 193 2.66 7.82 18.02
CA PRO A 193 1.73 7.72 16.91
C PRO A 193 1.39 9.09 16.29
N GLY A 194 1.28 10.15 17.10
CA GLY A 194 1.04 11.51 16.61
C GLY A 194 2.19 12.05 15.74
N LYS A 195 3.44 11.85 16.19
CA LYS A 195 4.64 12.21 15.43
C LYS A 195 4.71 11.44 14.10
N ARG A 196 4.46 10.13 14.12
CA ARG A 196 4.41 9.30 12.90
C ARG A 196 3.33 9.80 11.92
N ALA A 197 2.13 10.11 12.42
CA ALA A 197 1.06 10.66 11.59
C ALA A 197 1.46 12.01 10.96
N ALA A 198 2.16 12.87 11.71
CA ALA A 198 2.64 14.16 11.19
C ALA A 198 3.67 13.99 10.08
N VAL A 199 4.63 13.08 10.24
CA VAL A 199 5.61 12.74 9.19
C VAL A 199 4.89 12.18 7.95
N LEU A 200 3.93 11.27 8.13
CA LEU A 200 3.17 10.68 7.03
C LEU A 200 2.35 11.73 6.26
N GLN A 201 1.78 12.71 6.95
CA GLN A 201 1.03 13.81 6.33
C GLN A 201 1.97 14.72 5.52
N LYS A 202 3.11 15.12 6.08
CA LYS A 202 4.10 15.94 5.37
C LYS A 202 4.62 15.23 4.12
N GLN A 203 4.97 13.95 4.23
CA GLN A 203 5.40 13.13 3.10
C GLN A 203 4.30 13.01 2.03
N ALA A 204 3.06 12.78 2.45
CA ALA A 204 1.94 12.65 1.51
C ALA A 204 1.71 13.96 0.74
N ALA A 205 1.76 15.10 1.43
CA ALA A 205 1.63 16.43 0.86
C ALA A 205 2.79 16.78 -0.10
N GLU A 206 3.99 16.25 0.12
CA GLU A 206 5.11 16.41 -0.81
C GLU A 206 4.96 15.52 -2.05
N TYR A 207 4.68 14.24 -1.84
CA TYR A 207 4.59 13.24 -2.90
C TYR A 207 3.41 13.48 -3.84
N ILE A 208 2.35 14.18 -3.43
CA ILE A 208 1.21 14.51 -4.32
C ILE A 208 1.45 15.74 -5.21
N LYS A 209 2.49 16.55 -4.93
CA LYS A 209 2.81 17.76 -5.74
C LYS A 209 2.98 17.49 -7.24
N PRO A 210 3.61 16.39 -7.70
CA PRO A 210 3.73 16.06 -9.12
C PRO A 210 2.36 15.90 -9.79
N LEU A 211 1.43 15.17 -9.16
CA LEU A 211 0.05 15.01 -9.65
C LEU A 211 -0.65 16.37 -9.75
N MET A 212 -0.54 17.20 -8.72
CA MET A 212 -1.16 18.53 -8.71
C MET A 212 -0.63 19.43 -9.84
N ARG A 213 0.67 19.32 -10.18
CA ARG A 213 1.26 20.02 -11.33
C ARG A 213 0.74 19.48 -12.66
N GLN A 214 0.59 18.17 -12.81
CA GLN A 214 0.04 17.54 -14.02
C GLN A 214 -1.43 17.92 -14.21
N LEU A 215 -2.23 17.93 -13.15
CA LEU A 215 -3.63 18.36 -13.19
C LEU A 215 -3.75 19.84 -13.58
N LYS A 216 -2.89 20.72 -13.05
CA LYS A 216 -2.89 22.14 -13.40
C LYS A 216 -2.50 22.41 -14.86
N LYS A 217 -1.63 21.57 -15.44
CA LYS A 217 -1.18 21.68 -16.83
C LYS A 217 -2.05 20.90 -17.82
N GLY A 218 -2.96 20.05 -17.35
CA GLY A 218 -3.75 19.17 -18.22
C GLY A 218 -2.94 18.08 -18.93
N THR A 219 -1.79 17.66 -18.38
CA THR A 219 -0.86 16.72 -19.04
C THR A 219 -0.98 15.28 -18.55
N LEU A 220 -2.08 14.94 -17.88
CA LEU A 220 -2.29 13.59 -17.35
C LEU A 220 -2.81 12.67 -18.47
N GLU A 221 -2.36 11.43 -18.50
CA GLU A 221 -2.85 10.44 -19.45
C GLU A 221 -4.37 10.25 -19.28
N PRO A 222 -5.18 10.16 -20.37
CA PRO A 222 -6.64 10.08 -20.29
C PRO A 222 -7.14 8.92 -19.42
N ASP A 223 -6.50 7.74 -19.52
CA ASP A 223 -6.82 6.56 -18.71
C ASP A 223 -6.58 6.81 -17.22
N VAL A 224 -5.48 7.49 -16.88
CA VAL A 224 -5.14 7.83 -15.49
C VAL A 224 -6.08 8.91 -14.97
N LEU A 225 -6.37 9.92 -15.78
CA LEU A 225 -7.32 10.97 -15.46
C LEU A 225 -8.70 10.39 -15.14
N ALA A 226 -9.21 9.48 -15.97
CA ALA A 226 -10.50 8.83 -15.74
C ALA A 226 -10.54 8.12 -14.37
N ARG A 227 -9.49 7.36 -14.04
CA ARG A 227 -9.39 6.67 -12.76
C ARG A 227 -9.28 7.62 -11.57
N VAL A 228 -8.46 8.65 -11.68
CA VAL A 228 -8.30 9.67 -10.62
C VAL A 228 -9.60 10.44 -10.42
N ALA A 229 -10.32 10.75 -11.50
CA ALA A 229 -11.65 11.37 -11.45
C ALA A 229 -12.68 10.48 -10.75
N GLU A 230 -12.70 9.18 -11.05
CA GLU A 230 -13.56 8.21 -10.36
C GLU A 230 -13.28 8.15 -8.86
N ILE A 231 -12.01 8.05 -8.47
CA ILE A 231 -11.60 8.03 -7.05
C ILE A 231 -12.12 9.29 -6.35
N ALA A 232 -11.84 10.46 -6.93
CA ALA A 232 -12.24 11.74 -6.35
C ALA A 232 -13.77 11.89 -6.25
N GLN A 233 -14.53 11.48 -7.28
CA GLN A 233 -15.99 11.49 -7.23
C GLN A 233 -16.56 10.53 -6.17
N ARG A 234 -16.03 9.30 -6.09
CA ARG A 234 -16.48 8.29 -5.13
C ARG A 234 -16.15 8.70 -3.69
N MET A 235 -15.00 9.35 -3.47
CA MET A 235 -14.65 9.97 -2.19
C MET A 235 -15.63 11.08 -1.79
N GLN A 236 -16.06 11.94 -2.73
CA GLN A 236 -17.08 12.96 -2.46
C GLN A 236 -18.43 12.36 -2.08
N LYS A 237 -18.82 11.26 -2.73
CA LYS A 237 -20.07 10.53 -2.44
C LYS A 237 -19.97 9.64 -1.17
N ARG A 238 -18.80 9.59 -0.52
CA ARG A 238 -18.51 8.72 0.65
C ARG A 238 -18.64 7.23 0.35
N LEU A 239 -18.39 6.83 -0.89
CA LEU A 239 -18.38 5.43 -1.35
C LEU A 239 -16.93 4.93 -1.35
N TYR A 240 -16.34 4.76 -0.16
CA TYR A 240 -14.91 4.46 -0.03
C TYR A 240 -14.52 3.08 -0.56
N ARG A 241 -15.41 2.08 -0.49
CA ARG A 241 -15.12 0.75 -1.04
C ARG A 241 -14.99 0.80 -2.56
N ASP A 242 -15.89 1.52 -3.22
CA ASP A 242 -15.84 1.69 -4.66
C ASP A 242 -14.65 2.59 -5.05
N ALA A 243 -14.34 3.63 -4.26
CA ALA A 243 -13.12 4.43 -4.46
C ALA A 243 -11.85 3.58 -4.35
N GLN A 244 -11.81 2.66 -3.37
CA GLN A 244 -10.72 1.72 -3.16
C GLN A 244 -10.58 0.74 -4.34
N ASP A 245 -11.67 0.31 -4.97
CA ASP A 245 -11.62 -0.51 -6.18
C ASP A 245 -11.00 0.26 -7.38
N SER A 246 -11.44 1.49 -7.65
CA SER A 246 -10.81 2.34 -8.67
C SER A 246 -9.33 2.62 -8.38
N TYR A 247 -8.98 2.79 -7.10
CA TYR A 247 -7.60 2.92 -6.66
C TYR A 247 -6.78 1.66 -6.94
N LEU A 248 -7.31 0.47 -6.63
CA LEU A 248 -6.61 -0.79 -6.89
C LEU A 248 -6.32 -0.95 -8.37
N GLN A 249 -7.32 -0.70 -9.21
CA GLN A 249 -7.17 -0.77 -10.65
C GLN A 249 -6.18 0.29 -11.21
N LEU A 250 -6.05 1.46 -10.58
CA LEU A 250 -5.01 2.45 -10.89
C LEU A 250 -3.61 1.96 -10.47
N SER A 251 -3.49 1.37 -9.27
CA SER A 251 -2.21 0.98 -8.65
C SER A 251 -1.62 -0.33 -9.17
N ILE A 252 -2.45 -1.23 -9.68
CA ILE A 252 -2.05 -2.51 -10.28
C ILE A 252 -1.96 -2.37 -11.80
N GLY A 253 -2.74 -1.44 -12.37
CA GLY A 253 -2.96 -1.37 -13.80
C GLY A 253 -3.85 -2.54 -14.24
N ASN A 254 -4.31 -2.50 -15.49
CA ASN A 254 -5.14 -3.58 -16.04
C ASN A 254 -4.27 -4.80 -16.44
N ALA A 255 -3.29 -5.14 -15.60
CA ALA A 255 -2.41 -6.29 -15.82
C ALA A 255 -3.27 -7.56 -15.66
N PRO A 256 -3.47 -8.35 -16.72
CA PRO A 256 -4.25 -9.58 -16.62
C PRO A 256 -3.48 -10.56 -15.73
N TRP A 257 -3.85 -10.64 -14.45
CA TRP A 257 -3.46 -11.75 -13.62
C TRP A 257 -4.29 -12.96 -14.06
N PRO A 258 -3.69 -14.07 -14.49
CA PRO A 258 -4.44 -15.27 -14.79
C PRO A 258 -4.91 -15.87 -13.46
N ILE A 259 -6.05 -15.40 -12.97
CA ILE A 259 -6.78 -16.06 -11.90
C ILE A 259 -7.33 -17.36 -12.50
N GLY A 260 -6.55 -18.43 -12.34
CA GLY A 260 -6.96 -19.82 -12.44
C GLY A 260 -7.92 -20.19 -13.58
N VAL A 261 -7.40 -20.30 -14.81
CA VAL A 261 -8.00 -21.19 -15.82
C VAL A 261 -6.90 -22.11 -16.32
N THR A 262 -6.76 -23.29 -15.70
CA THR A 262 -5.98 -24.39 -16.26
C THR A 262 -6.67 -24.87 -17.53
N MET A 263 -6.08 -24.57 -18.69
CA MET A 263 -6.26 -25.20 -20.01
C MET A 263 -7.68 -25.58 -20.47
N VAL A 264 -8.12 -25.01 -21.59
CA VAL A 264 -8.97 -25.75 -22.55
C VAL A 264 -8.48 -25.51 -23.98
N GLY A 265 -7.84 -26.53 -24.56
CA GLY A 265 -7.77 -26.75 -26.01
C GLY A 265 -6.49 -26.33 -26.74
N ILE A 266 -5.97 -27.24 -27.57
CA ILE A 266 -4.84 -27.08 -28.53
C ILE A 266 -5.26 -26.22 -29.74
N HIS A 267 -6.00 -25.14 -29.49
CA HIS A 267 -6.25 -24.12 -30.50
C HIS A 267 -6.14 -22.77 -29.80
N GLU A 268 -5.01 -22.13 -30.05
CA GLU A 268 -4.72 -20.74 -29.76
C GLU A 268 -5.71 -19.88 -30.56
N ARG A 269 -6.93 -19.72 -30.03
CA ARG A 269 -7.91 -18.83 -30.65
C ARG A 269 -7.50 -17.40 -30.32
N SER A 270 -7.50 -16.56 -31.36
CA SER A 270 -7.10 -15.14 -31.44
C SER A 270 -7.77 -14.16 -30.43
N ALA A 271 -8.38 -14.65 -29.36
CA ALA A 271 -8.92 -13.84 -28.26
C ALA A 271 -7.83 -13.25 -27.35
N ARG A 272 -6.58 -13.72 -27.45
CA ARG A 272 -5.44 -13.21 -26.69
C ARG A 272 -4.92 -11.86 -27.19
N GLU A 273 -5.26 -11.48 -28.43
CA GLU A 273 -4.82 -10.22 -29.05
C GLU A 273 -5.74 -9.02 -28.78
N LYS A 274 -6.93 -9.24 -28.20
CA LYS A 274 -7.87 -8.16 -27.83
C LYS A 274 -7.79 -7.73 -26.36
N ILE A 275 -6.71 -8.07 -25.67
CA ILE A 275 -6.39 -7.44 -24.39
C ILE A 275 -5.73 -6.10 -24.74
N SER A 276 -6.53 -5.08 -25.05
CA SER A 276 -6.01 -3.74 -25.32
C SER A 276 -5.14 -3.33 -24.12
N SER A 277 -3.84 -3.13 -24.36
CA SER A 277 -2.90 -2.67 -23.35
C SER A 277 -3.36 -1.31 -22.83
N SER A 278 -4.07 -1.29 -21.70
CA SER A 278 -4.41 -0.03 -21.04
C SER A 278 -3.10 0.64 -20.61
N GLN A 279 -2.91 1.91 -20.98
CA GLN A 279 -1.64 2.65 -20.81
C GLN A 279 -1.27 2.86 -19.33
N VAL A 280 -2.20 2.55 -18.41
CA VAL A 280 -2.02 2.56 -16.95
C VAL A 280 -0.81 1.73 -16.51
N ALA A 281 -0.46 0.65 -17.23
CA ALA A 281 0.72 -0.16 -16.90
C ALA A 281 2.04 0.63 -17.00
N HIS A 282 2.14 1.59 -17.92
CA HIS A 282 3.35 2.42 -18.07
C HIS A 282 3.50 3.45 -16.95
N VAL A 283 2.38 3.96 -16.42
CA VAL A 283 2.38 4.92 -15.29
C VAL A 283 2.91 4.25 -14.02
N LEU A 284 2.79 2.93 -13.89
CA LEU A 284 3.37 2.18 -12.78
C LEU A 284 4.87 1.98 -12.91
N ASN A 285 5.50 2.18 -14.06
CA ASN A 285 6.97 2.04 -14.16
C ASN A 285 7.73 3.23 -13.58
N ASP A 286 7.07 4.36 -13.32
CA ASP A 286 7.67 5.56 -12.74
C ASP A 286 7.51 5.61 -11.22
N GLU A 287 8.62 5.81 -10.50
CA GLU A 287 8.66 5.91 -9.04
C GLU A 287 7.92 7.16 -8.52
N THR A 288 7.98 8.26 -9.27
CA THR A 288 7.23 9.48 -8.94
C THR A 288 5.74 9.19 -8.95
N SER A 289 5.30 8.40 -9.93
CA SER A 289 3.91 8.00 -10.09
C SER A 289 3.41 7.09 -8.98
N ARG A 290 4.20 6.09 -8.58
CA ARG A 290 3.89 5.25 -7.41
C ARG A 290 3.74 6.05 -6.13
N LYS A 291 4.64 7.01 -5.89
CA LYS A 291 4.61 7.86 -4.67
C LYS A 291 3.34 8.70 -4.60
N TRP A 292 2.94 9.38 -5.68
CA TRP A 292 1.71 10.18 -5.64
C TRP A 292 0.45 9.30 -5.57
N ILE A 293 0.43 8.12 -6.21
CA ILE A 293 -0.67 7.16 -6.07
C ILE A 293 -0.82 6.75 -4.59
N GLN A 294 0.28 6.42 -3.90
CA GLN A 294 0.22 6.12 -2.46
C GLN A 294 -0.29 7.31 -1.64
N SER A 295 0.08 8.55 -1.98
CA SER A 295 -0.47 9.75 -1.32
C SER A 295 -1.97 9.90 -1.52
N VAL A 296 -2.50 9.58 -2.70
CA VAL A 296 -3.95 9.56 -2.96
C VAL A 296 -4.65 8.57 -2.04
N LYS A 297 -4.07 7.38 -1.80
CA LYS A 297 -4.61 6.42 -0.81
C LYS A 297 -4.63 7.02 0.60
N ARG A 298 -3.56 7.70 1.02
CA ARG A 298 -3.49 8.34 2.35
C ARG A 298 -4.58 9.40 2.51
N LEU A 299 -4.84 10.21 1.47
CA LEU A 299 -5.94 11.17 1.46
C LEU A 299 -7.30 10.49 1.55
N MET A 300 -7.48 9.36 0.86
CA MET A 300 -8.71 8.57 0.94
C MET A 300 -8.95 8.03 2.36
N THR A 301 -7.93 7.50 3.02
CA THR A 301 -8.01 7.03 4.42
C THR A 301 -8.31 8.17 5.38
N PHE A 302 -7.70 9.35 5.17
CA PHE A 302 -8.03 10.54 5.95
C PHE A 302 -9.49 10.95 5.75
N ALA A 303 -9.96 11.01 4.50
CA ALA A 303 -11.34 11.35 4.18
C ALA A 303 -12.34 10.37 4.83
N GLN A 304 -12.05 9.07 4.82
CA GLN A 304 -12.87 8.05 5.50
C GLN A 304 -12.92 8.23 7.02
N THR A 305 -11.81 8.66 7.62
CA THR A 305 -11.74 8.91 9.08
C THR A 305 -12.56 10.14 9.47
N LYS A 306 -12.50 11.22 8.67
CA LYS A 306 -13.22 12.47 8.96
C LYS A 306 -14.69 12.41 8.55
N TYR A 307 -15.00 11.71 7.46
CA TYR A 307 -16.34 11.55 6.91
C TYR A 307 -16.68 10.06 6.81
N PRO A 308 -17.16 9.42 7.89
CA PRO A 308 -17.55 8.02 7.82
C PRO A 308 -18.62 7.79 6.74
N PRO A 309 -18.59 6.64 6.05
CA PRO A 309 -19.64 6.28 5.12
C PRO A 309 -20.99 6.10 5.86
N TYR A 310 -22.09 6.38 5.16
CA TYR A 310 -23.44 6.20 5.72
C TYR A 310 -23.79 4.73 5.99
N THR A 311 -23.13 3.81 5.27
CA THR A 311 -23.38 2.36 5.37
C THR A 311 -22.11 1.64 5.83
N LEU A 312 -22.25 0.76 6.82
CA LEU A 312 -21.12 -0.03 7.37
C LEU A 312 -20.40 -0.88 6.31
N SER A 313 -21.10 -1.29 5.25
CA SER A 313 -20.54 -2.07 4.12
C SER A 313 -19.53 -1.29 3.28
N GLN A 314 -19.45 0.03 3.46
CA GLN A 314 -18.55 0.92 2.73
C GLN A 314 -17.31 1.31 3.53
N ILE A 315 -17.14 0.74 4.73
CA ILE A 315 -15.89 0.84 5.49
C ILE A 315 -14.88 -0.11 4.84
N SER A 316 -13.81 0.45 4.27
CA SER A 316 -12.67 -0.30 3.73
C SER A 316 -11.74 -0.78 4.83
#